data_AF-A0A932EDR9-F1
#
_entry.id   AF-A0A932EDR9-F1
#
_cell.length_a   1.000
_cell.length_b   1.000
_cell.length_c   1.000
_cell.angle_alpha   90.00
_cell.angle_beta   90.00
_cell.angle_gamma   90.00
#
_symmetry.space_group_name_H-M   'P 1'
#
loop_
_entity.id
_entity.type
_entity.pdbx_description
1 polymer ?
#
loop_
_entity_poly.entity_id
_entity_poly.type
_entity_poly.pdbx_seq_one_letter_code
_entity_poly.pdbx_strand_id
1 'polypeptide(L)' 'MTPLPKKKHAKSRTRTRKAAISLRLPSLVTCPNCQGLRFPHRACPNCGYYKGNKSAKVSDEKKE' A
#
# COMPACT_ATOMS: atom_id res chain seq x y z
N MET A 1 -4.29 -11.74 -35.48
CA MET A 1 -2.88 -11.33 -35.28
C MET A 1 -2.87 -10.06 -34.43
N THR A 2 -2.21 -10.07 -33.27
CA THR A 2 -2.11 -8.87 -32.40
C THR A 2 -1.18 -7.82 -33.03
N PRO A 3 -1.41 -6.51 -32.80
CA PRO A 3 -0.52 -5.47 -33.32
C PRO A 3 0.89 -5.63 -32.73
N LEU A 4 1.88 -5.80 -33.61
CA LEU A 4 3.29 -5.92 -33.22
C LEU A 4 4.01 -4.56 -33.41
N PRO A 5 4.89 -4.14 -32.49
CA PRO A 5 5.70 -2.95 -32.70
C PRO A 5 6.57 -3.09 -33.96
N LYS A 6 6.46 -2.13 -34.88
CA LYS A 6 7.25 -2.11 -36.13
C LYS A 6 8.76 -1.99 -35.89
N LYS A 7 9.18 -1.34 -34.79
CA LYS A 7 10.58 -1.10 -34.41
C LYS A 7 10.73 -1.13 -32.89
N LYS A 8 11.95 -1.38 -32.42
CA LYS A 8 12.32 -1.27 -30.99
C LYS A 8 12.19 0.17 -30.50
N HIS A 9 11.61 0.36 -29.32
CA HIS A 9 11.58 1.68 -28.68
C HIS A 9 12.98 2.15 -28.24
N ALA A 10 13.28 3.42 -28.47
CA ALA A 10 14.53 4.03 -28.02
C ALA A 10 14.66 4.00 -26.49
N LYS A 11 15.90 3.92 -26.00
CA LYS A 11 16.21 3.93 -24.55
C LYS A 11 15.71 5.20 -23.86
N SER A 12 15.76 6.34 -24.54
CA SER A 12 15.24 7.62 -24.02
C SER A 12 13.73 7.54 -23.77
N ARG A 13 12.95 7.09 -24.77
CA ARG A 13 11.49 6.94 -24.69
C ARG A 13 11.05 5.99 -23.57
N THR A 14 11.77 4.89 -23.36
CA THR A 14 11.42 3.96 -22.27
C THR A 14 11.74 4.55 -20.91
N ARG A 15 12.85 5.28 -20.78
CA ARG A 15 13.25 5.96 -19.52
C ARG A 15 12.29 7.08 -19.15
N THR A 16 11.93 7.96 -20.09
CA THR A 16 10.97 9.05 -19.83
C THR A 16 9.60 8.52 -19.42
N ARG A 17 9.11 7.48 -20.11
CA ARG A 17 7.86 6.80 -19.73
C ARG A 17 7.91 6.22 -18.32
N LYS A 18 9.02 5.59 -17.94
CA LYS A 18 9.19 5.05 -16.57
C LYS A 18 9.30 6.15 -15.52
N ALA A 19 9.99 7.25 -15.82
CA ALA A 19 10.17 8.36 -14.89
C ALA A 19 8.85 9.07 -14.54
N ALA A 20 7.88 9.08 -15.46
CA ALA A 20 6.55 9.64 -15.21
C ALA A 20 5.70 8.80 -14.24
N ILE A 21 6.05 7.53 -14.01
CA ILE A 21 5.29 6.62 -13.15
C ILE A 21 5.97 6.60 -11.77
N SER A 22 5.49 7.44 -10.85
CA SER A 22 5.97 7.47 -9.46
C SER A 22 4.97 6.78 -8.52
N LEU A 23 5.50 6.02 -7.57
CA LEU A 23 4.71 5.47 -6.46
C LEU A 23 4.68 6.49 -5.32
N ARG A 24 3.50 6.69 -4.74
CA ARG A 24 3.32 7.53 -3.54
C ARG A 24 3.18 6.64 -2.32
N LEU A 25 3.81 7.04 -1.22
CA LEU A 25 3.61 6.38 0.06
C LEU A 25 2.15 6.56 0.51
N PRO A 26 1.53 5.53 1.10
CA PRO A 26 0.19 5.66 1.63
C PRO A 26 0.19 6.49 2.92
N SER A 27 -0.90 7.23 3.15
CA SER A 27 -1.09 7.99 4.38
C SER A 27 -1.37 7.06 5.55
N LEU A 28 -0.57 7.18 6.62
CA LEU A 28 -0.76 6.48 7.88
C LEU A 28 -1.29 7.47 8.93
N VAL A 29 -2.20 6.98 9.77
CA VAL A 29 -2.83 7.74 10.86
C VAL A 29 -2.54 7.04 12.17
N THR A 30 -2.39 7.81 13.25
CA THR A 30 -2.24 7.25 14.60
C THR A 30 -3.53 6.57 15.06
N CYS A 31 -3.40 5.43 15.73
CA CYS A 31 -4.51 4.76 16.38
C CYS A 31 -4.81 5.43 17.74
N PRO A 32 -6.07 5.80 18.04
CA PRO A 32 -6.41 6.41 19.32
C PRO A 32 -6.27 5.46 20.53
N ASN A 33 -6.27 4.15 20.31
CA ASN A 33 -6.22 3.15 21.40
C ASN A 33 -4.79 2.72 21.73
N CYS A 34 -4.00 2.33 20.72
CA CYS A 34 -2.66 1.78 20.91
C CYS A 34 -1.53 2.69 20.41
N GLN A 35 -1.84 3.90 19.95
CA GLN A 35 -0.91 4.90 19.38
C GLN A 35 -0.05 4.44 18.18
N GLY A 36 -0.16 3.18 17.76
CA GLY A 36 0.49 2.65 16.57
C GLY A 36 -0.06 3.24 15.26
N LEU A 37 0.77 3.22 14.22
CA LEU A 37 0.38 3.66 12.89
C LEU A 37 -0.58 2.65 12.24
N ARG A 38 -1.65 3.15 11.62
CA ARG A 38 -2.63 2.35 10.88
C ARG A 38 -3.07 3.04 9.61
N PHE A 39 -3.63 2.27 8.69
CA PHE A 39 -4.30 2.83 7.52
C PHE A 39 -5.65 3.47 7.90
N PRO A 40 -6.04 4.57 7.24
CA PRO A 40 -7.38 5.11 7.38
C PRO A 40 -8.41 4.07 6.91
N HIS A 41 -9.59 4.07 7.55
CA HIS A 41 -10.70 3.16 7.28
C HIS A 41 -10.45 1.65 7.46
N ARG A 42 -9.28 1.23 7.96
CA ARG A 42 -8.99 -0.16 8.33
C ARG A 42 -8.94 -0.34 9.85
N ALA A 43 -9.19 -1.56 10.31
CA ALA A 43 -8.92 -1.96 11.68
C ALA A 43 -7.41 -1.90 11.96
N CYS A 44 -7.05 -1.51 13.18
CA CYS A 44 -5.63 -1.46 13.56
C CYS A 44 -5.08 -2.89 13.68
N PRO A 45 -3.93 -3.22 13.04
CA PRO A 45 -3.34 -4.55 13.14
C PRO A 45 -2.87 -4.87 14.56
N ASN A 46 -2.42 -3.87 15.33
CA ASN A 46 -1.90 -4.08 16.67
C ASN A 46 -2.97 -4.33 17.73
N CYS A 47 -4.17 -3.75 17.57
CA CYS A 47 -5.21 -3.82 18.62
C CYS A 47 -6.57 -4.35 18.13
N GLY A 48 -6.76 -4.57 16.83
CA GLY A 48 -8.01 -5.10 16.26
C GLY A 48 -9.21 -4.15 16.35
N TYR A 49 -9.01 -2.92 16.82
CA TYR A 49 -10.08 -1.93 17.00
C TYR A 49 -10.36 -1.12 15.73
N TYR A 50 -11.65 -0.90 15.45
CA TYR A 50 -12.17 0.03 14.45
C TYR A 50 -13.46 0.69 14.96
N LYS A 51 -13.52 2.03 14.96
CA LYS A 51 -14.70 2.82 15.36
C LYS A 51 -15.34 2.40 16.70
N GLY A 52 -14.52 2.11 17.71
CA GLY A 52 -15.00 1.78 19.06
C GLY A 52 -15.40 0.32 19.27
N ASN A 53 -15.49 -0.50 18.22
CA ASN A 53 -15.78 -1.93 18.34
C ASN A 53 -14.52 -2.77 18.11
N LYS A 54 -14.33 -3.82 18.92
CA LYS A 54 -13.31 -4.86 18.68
C LYS A 54 -13.72 -5.68 17.47
N SER A 55 -13.16 -5.35 16.30
CA SER A 55 -13.56 -5.94 15.02
C SER A 55 -12.80 -7.20 14.63
N ALA A 56 -11.74 -7.60 15.34
CA ALA A 56 -11.01 -8.84 15.04
C ALA A 56 -10.40 -9.49 16.29
N LYS A 57 -10.49 -10.82 16.37
CA LYS A 57 -9.58 -11.65 17.16
C LYS A 57 -8.24 -11.64 16.42
N VAL A 58 -7.25 -10.91 16.91
CA VAL A 58 -5.89 -11.00 16.38
C VAL A 58 -5.36 -12.34 16.85
N SER A 59 -5.20 -13.30 15.94
CA SER A 59 -4.35 -14.46 16.17
C SER A 59 -2.90 -13.96 16.12
N ASP A 60 -2.36 -13.68 17.31
CA ASP A 60 -0.95 -13.41 17.53
C ASP A 60 -0.10 -14.59 17.02
N GLU A 61 0.45 -14.52 15.81
CA GLU A 61 1.64 -15.29 15.47
C GLU A 61 2.72 -14.40 14.83
N LYS A 62 3.75 -14.21 15.65
CA LYS A 62 5.17 -13.92 15.39
C LYS A 62 5.62 -12.48 15.11
N LYS A 63 6.16 -11.88 16.18
CA LYS A 63 7.55 -11.38 16.22
C LYS A 63 8.50 -12.40 15.59
N GLU A 64 9.17 -12.01 14.50
CA GLU A 64 10.60 -12.24 14.20
C GLU A 64 10.98 -11.43 12.95
#